data_AF-A0A976JLM7-F1
#
_entry.id   AF-A0A976JLM7-F1
#
_cell.length_a   1.000
_cell.length_b   1.000
_cell.length_c   1.000
_cell.angle_alpha   90.00
_cell.angle_beta   90.00
_cell.angle_gamma   90.00
#
_symmetry.space_group_name_H-M   'P 1'
#
loop_
_entity.id
_entity.type
_entity.pdbx_description
1 polymer ?
#
loop_
_entity_poly.entity_id
_entity_poly.type
_entity_poly.pdbx_seq_one_letter_code
_entity_poly.pdbx_strand_id
1 'polypeptide(L)' 'METLMNLDYSNNPTFIIVTLCLAVGRIWLEIIGFNFQKLPITAKLSAANGEDRLRKFHRMGLYFSVGYILLFAPSILMS' A
#
# COMPACT_ATOMS: atom_id res chain seq x y z
N MET A 1 14.10 -16.00 -24.30
CA MET A 1 14.11 -14.66 -23.67
C MET A 1 12.83 -13.90 -24.06
N GLU A 2 11.67 -14.58 -24.11
CA GLU A 2 10.37 -14.01 -24.51
C GLU A 2 9.27 -14.26 -23.45
N THR A 3 9.55 -15.06 -22.42
CA THR A 3 8.58 -15.46 -21.38
C THR A 3 8.58 -14.57 -20.14
N LEU A 4 9.50 -13.60 -20.03
CA LEU A 4 9.57 -12.66 -18.89
C LEU A 4 8.91 -11.29 -19.18
N MET A 5 8.44 -11.06 -20.42
CA MET A 5 7.92 -9.77 -20.89
C MET A 5 6.41 -9.81 -21.19
N ASN A 6 5.66 -10.68 -20.49
CA ASN A 6 4.19 -10.77 -20.62
C ASN A 6 3.49 -10.86 -19.25
N LEU A 7 4.08 -10.26 -18.23
CA LEU A 7 3.34 -9.87 -17.03
C LEU A 7 2.77 -8.47 -17.28
N ASP A 8 1.78 -8.35 -18.17
CA ASP A 8 0.89 -7.19 -18.16
C ASP A 8 -0.03 -7.28 -16.93
N TYR A 9 0.59 -7.16 -15.75
CA TYR A 9 -0.09 -7.14 -14.46
C TYR A 9 -0.85 -5.82 -14.26
N SER A 10 -0.47 -4.80 -15.03
CA SER A 10 -1.02 -3.45 -14.95
C SER A 10 -2.48 -3.39 -15.38
N ASN A 11 -2.91 -4.30 -16.26
CA ASN A 11 -4.27 -4.40 -16.75
C ASN A 11 -5.04 -5.61 -16.18
N ASN A 12 -4.52 -6.26 -15.14
CA ASN A 12 -5.24 -7.35 -14.49
C ASN A 12 -6.23 -6.77 -13.47
N PRO A 13 -7.56 -6.89 -13.68
CA PRO A 13 -8.57 -6.29 -12.80
C PRO A 13 -8.45 -6.81 -11.36
N THR A 14 -8.00 -8.06 -11.18
CA THR A 14 -7.73 -8.64 -9.85
C THR A 14 -6.65 -7.87 -9.11
N PHE A 15 -5.57 -7.48 -9.79
CA PHE A 15 -4.47 -6.74 -9.17
C PHE A 15 -4.89 -5.33 -8.77
N ILE A 16 -5.65 -4.65 -9.63
CA ILE A 16 -6.20 -3.31 -9.37
C ILE A 16 -7.12 -3.35 -8.14
N ILE A 17 -8.04 -4.32 -8.09
CA ILE A 17 -8.97 -4.45 -6.95
C ILE A 17 -8.21 -4.75 -5.66
N VAL A 18 -7.24 -5.67 -5.67
CA VAL A 18 -6.44 -6.00 -4.49
C VAL A 18 -5.66 -4.79 -3.99
N THR A 19 -5.00 -4.04 -4.88
CA THR A 19 -4.24 -2.85 -4.51
C THR A 19 -5.13 -1.71 -4.02
N LEU A 20 -6.33 -1.55 -4.59
CA LEU A 20 -7.34 -0.61 -4.08
C LEU A 20 -7.81 -0.99 -2.67
N CYS A 21 -8.15 -2.26 -2.44
CA CYS A 21 -8.53 -2.78 -1.12
C CYS A 21 -7.42 -2.56 -0.08
N LEU A 22 -6.16 -2.78 -0.46
CA LEU A 22 -5.01 -2.53 0.40
C LEU A 22 -4.83 -1.04 0.70
N ALA A 23 -5.03 -0.15 -0.29
CA ALA A 23 -4.96 1.29 -0.10
C ALA A 23 -6.06 1.79 0.86
N VAL A 24 -7.30 1.32 0.68
CA VAL A 24 -8.42 1.64 1.59
C VAL A 24 -8.14 1.10 2.99
N GLY A 25 -7.69 -0.15 3.11
CA GLY A 25 -7.30 -0.74 4.38
C GLY A 25 -6.20 0.07 5.08
N ARG A 26 -5.22 0.59 4.32
CA ARG A 26 -4.14 1.43 4.86
C ARG A 26 -4.67 2.73 5.45
N ILE A 27 -5.58 3.40 4.75
CA ILE A 27 -6.21 4.64 5.24
C ILE A 27 -7.09 4.36 6.45
N TRP A 28 -7.86 3.27 6.42
CA TRP A 28 -8.72 2.89 7.55
C TRP A 28 -7.90 2.64 8.83
N LEU A 29 -6.78 1.91 8.72
CA LEU A 29 -5.87 1.70 9.85
C LEU A 29 -5.27 3.01 10.38
N GLU A 30 -5.01 3.99 9.52
CA GLU A 30 -4.55 5.31 9.95
C GLU A 30 -5.66 6.08 10.69
N ILE A 31 -6.91 6.02 10.21
CA ILE A 31 -8.07 6.70 10.82
C ILE A 31 -8.33 6.18 12.24
N ILE A 32 -8.24 4.87 12.47
CA ILE A 32 -8.41 4.29 13.81
C ILE A 32 -7.17 4.49 14.71
N GLY A 33 -6.13 5.18 14.22
CA GLY A 33 -4.90 5.43 14.96
C GLY A 33 -4.10 4.15 15.25
N PHE A 34 -4.20 3.15 14.35
CA PHE A 34 -3.57 1.86 14.57
C PHE A 34 -2.05 2.03 14.68
N ASN A 35 -1.50 1.76 15.86
CA ASN A 35 -0.07 1.88 16.07
C ASN A 35 0.66 0.66 15.48
N PHE A 36 1.07 0.80 14.23
CA PHE A 36 1.85 -0.21 13.54
C PHE A 36 3.18 -0.55 14.23
N GLN A 37 3.73 0.31 15.10
CA GLN A 37 4.93 -0.02 15.87
C GLN A 37 4.66 -1.09 16.95
N LYS A 38 3.40 -1.29 17.36
CA LYS A 38 3.01 -2.35 18.31
C LYS A 38 2.87 -3.74 17.68
N LEU A 39 2.90 -3.85 16.35
CA LEU A 39 2.83 -5.16 15.69
C LEU A 39 4.20 -5.88 15.77
N PRO A 40 4.23 -7.20 16.02
CA PRO A 40 5.48 -7.95 16.21
C PRO A 40 6.37 -7.94 14.96
N ILE A 41 5.77 -7.86 13.78
CA ILE A 41 6.50 -7.82 12.49
C ILE A 41 7.21 -6.48 12.33
N THR A 42 6.53 -5.38 12.59
CA THR A 42 7.08 -4.02 12.48
C THR A 42 8.00 -3.66 13.63
N ALA A 43 7.80 -4.23 14.83
CA ALA A 43 8.75 -4.11 15.94
C ALA A 43 10.10 -4.76 15.59
N LYS A 44 10.09 -5.95 14.99
CA LYS A 44 11.31 -6.59 14.47
C LYS A 44 11.97 -5.80 13.34
N LEU A 45 11.17 -5.22 12.45
CA LEU A 45 11.67 -4.38 11.37
C LEU A 45 12.29 -3.07 11.88
N SER A 46 11.70 -2.48 12.94
CA SER A 46 12.21 -1.30 13.64
C SER A 46 13.57 -1.57 14.28
N ALA A 47 13.71 -2.72 14.96
CA ALA A 47 14.98 -3.13 15.57
C ALA A 47 16.10 -3.31 14.54
N ALA A 48 15.78 -3.73 13.31
CA ALA A 48 16.75 -3.93 12.25
C ALA A 48 17.09 -2.65 11.44
N ASN A 49 16.15 -1.71 11.29
CA ASN A 49 16.30 -0.56 10.36
C ASN A 49 16.19 0.82 11.03
N GLY A 50 15.99 0.87 12.35
CA GLY A 50 15.79 2.09 13.12
C GLY A 50 14.36 2.65 13.01
N GLU A 51 13.87 3.23 14.10
CA GLU A 51 12.51 3.79 14.21
C GLU A 51 12.23 4.89 13.18
N ASP A 52 13.24 5.72 12.85
CA ASP A 52 13.07 6.84 11.92
C ASP A 52 12.75 6.37 10.49
N ARG A 53 13.37 5.28 10.06
CA ARG A 53 13.14 4.70 8.72
C ARG A 53 11.74 4.09 8.65
N LEU A 54 11.30 3.47 9.74
CA LEU A 54 9.96 2.92 9.86
C LEU A 54 8.88 4.01 9.86
N ARG A 55 9.09 5.11 10.60
CA ARG A 55 8.16 6.26 10.59
C ARG A 55 8.02 6.88 9.20
N LYS A 56 9.14 7.02 8.48
CA LYS A 56 9.13 7.50 7.07
C LYS A 56 8.41 6.52 6.15
N PHE A 57 8.62 5.22 6.31
CA PHE A 57 7.94 4.19 5.51
C PHE A 57 6.41 4.21 5.71
N HIS A 58 5.94 4.34 6.96
CA HIS A 58 4.50 4.47 7.23
C HIS A 58 3.90 5.70 6.59
N ARG A 59 4.56 6.85 6.73
CA ARG A 59 4.10 8.10 6.12
C ARG A 59 4.08 8.01 4.58
N MET A 60 5.10 7.39 3.99
CA MET A 60 5.19 7.18 2.54
C MET A 60 4.11 6.22 2.04
N GLY A 61 3.84 5.12 2.76
CA GLY A 61 2.77 4.19 2.42
C GLY A 61 1.38 4.84 2.46
N LEU A 62 1.14 5.77 3.38
CA LEU A 62 -0.09 6.55 3.43
C LEU A 62 -0.22 7.48 2.21
N TYR A 63 0.82 8.26 1.89
CA TYR A 63 0.80 9.14 0.71
C TYR A 63 0.58 8.36 -0.58
N PHE A 64 1.22 7.18 -0.70
CA PHE A 64 1.03 6.31 -1.85
C PHE A 64 -0.41 5.79 -1.92
N SER A 65 -1.00 5.36 -0.80
CA SER A 65 -2.38 4.87 -0.74
C SER A 65 -3.39 5.95 -1.12
N VAL A 66 -3.22 7.17 -0.59
CA VAL A 66 -4.08 8.32 -0.92
C VAL A 66 -3.95 8.69 -2.40
N GLY A 67 -2.72 8.78 -2.92
CA GLY A 67 -2.48 9.06 -4.34
C GLY A 67 -3.10 8.01 -5.25
N TYR A 68 -2.97 6.73 -4.89
CA TYR A 68 -3.56 5.62 -5.65
C TYR A 68 -5.09 5.72 -5.72
N ILE A 69 -5.76 5.98 -4.60
CA ILE A 69 -7.23 6.13 -4.60
C ILE A 69 -7.64 7.35 -5.45
N LEU A 70 -6.97 8.49 -5.31
CA LEU A 70 -7.34 9.69 -6.08
C LEU A 70 -7.18 9.51 -7.59
N LEU A 71 -6.16 8.77 -8.02
CA LEU A 71 -5.87 8.56 -9.45
C LEU A 71 -6.72 7.44 -10.06
N PHE A 72 -6.94 6.36 -9.32
CA PHE A 72 -7.53 5.14 -9.89
C PHE A 72 -8.99 4.93 -9.49
N ALA A 73 -9.45 5.40 -8.32
CA ALA A 73 -10.85 5.23 -7.92
C ALA A 73 -11.85 5.89 -8.89
N PRO A 74 -11.62 7.10 -9.43
CA PRO A 74 -12.53 7.69 -10.41
C PRO A 74 -12.64 6.84 -11.69
N SER A 75 -11.52 6.32 -12.18
CA SER A 75 -11.49 5.45 -13.36
C SER A 75 -12.24 4.14 -13.13
N ILE A 76 -12.21 3.60 -11.92
CA ILE A 76 -12.94 2.39 -11.54
C ILE A 76 -14.44 2.68 -11.39
N LEU A 77 -14.81 3.84 -10.84
CA LEU A 77 -16.21 4.21 -10.62
C LEU A 77 -16.96 4.59 -11.90
N MET A 78 -16.23 5.08 -12.90
CA MET A 78 -16.77 5.51 -14.20
C MET A 78 -16.70 4.42 -15.29
N SER A 79 -16.07 3.27 -14.99
CA SER A 79 -16.05 2.10 -15.87
C SER A 79 -17.29 1.24 -15.70
#